data_AF-A0A031GBR8-F1
#
_entry.id   AF-A0A031GBR8-F1
#
_cell.length_a   1.000
_cell.length_b   1.000
_cell.length_c   1.000
_cell.angle_alpha   90.00
_cell.angle_beta   90.00
_cell.angle_gamma   90.00
#
_symmetry.space_group_name_H-M   'P 1'
#
loop_
_entity.id
_entity.type
_entity.pdbx_description
1 polymer ?
#
loop_
_entity_poly.entity_id
_entity_poly.type
_entity_poly.pdbx_seq_one_letter_code
_entity_poly.pdbx_strand_id
1 'polypeptide(L)'
;MTIRVLLEIVDSDKDGNPEVAIYHFNEDATEMIDYDYSLFASSSEANGRYDLISEDVLDGDGDVDKYDKKLYLQLADAFAQFKGFQSRR
;
A
#
# COMPACT_ATOMS: atom_id res chain seq x y z
N MET A 1 -5.88 19.82 -5.67
CA MET A 1 -4.92 18.78 -5.30
C MET A 1 -5.58 17.45 -5.58
N THR A 2 -5.02 16.72 -6.53
CA THR A 2 -5.51 15.40 -6.93
C THR A 2 -4.57 14.36 -6.35
N ILE A 3 -5.10 13.38 -5.64
CA ILE A 3 -4.31 12.24 -5.16
C ILE A 3 -4.55 11.10 -6.14
N ARG A 4 -3.48 10.56 -6.71
CA ARG A 4 -3.50 9.38 -7.57
C ARG A 4 -2.72 8.28 -6.89
N VAL A 5 -3.40 7.17 -6.63
CA VAL A 5 -2.80 5.99 -5.99
C VAL A 5 -3.19 4.72 -6.73
N LEU A 6 -2.25 3.78 -6.81
CA LEU A 6 -2.50 2.39 -7.21
C LEU A 6 -2.36 1.51 -5.97
N LEU A 7 -3.30 0.58 -5.79
CA LEU A 7 -3.30 -0.39 -4.71
C LEU A 7 -3.26 -1.80 -5.28
N GLU A 8 -2.32 -2.61 -4.82
CA GLU A 8 -2.15 -4.00 -5.25
C GLU A 8 -2.02 -4.93 -4.05
N ILE A 9 -2.60 -6.12 -4.13
CA ILE A 9 -2.36 -7.20 -3.17
C ILE A 9 -1.38 -8.17 -3.83
N VAL A 10 -0.18 -8.25 -3.29
CA VAL A 10 0.93 -9.01 -3.88
C VAL A 10 1.64 -9.80 -2.79
N ASP A 11 2.03 -11.03 -3.08
CA ASP A 11 2.89 -11.85 -2.22
C ASP A 11 4.29 -11.80 -2.84
N SER A 12 5.07 -10.78 -2.44
CA SER A 12 6.30 -10.41 -3.15
C SER A 12 7.48 -11.31 -2.79
N ASP A 13 7.53 -11.79 -1.56
CA ASP A 13 8.57 -12.67 -1.04
C ASP A 13 8.22 -14.16 -1.12
N LYS A 14 6.96 -14.49 -1.50
CA LYS A 14 6.43 -15.84 -1.68
C LYS A 14 6.36 -16.61 -0.36
N ASP A 15 6.12 -15.91 0.75
CA ASP A 15 5.95 -16.50 2.07
C ASP A 15 4.50 -16.95 2.35
N GLY A 16 3.55 -16.60 1.47
CA GLY A 16 2.13 -16.89 1.60
C GLY A 16 1.32 -15.82 2.34
N ASN A 17 1.94 -14.69 2.71
CA ASN A 17 1.37 -13.57 3.45
C ASN A 17 1.37 -12.30 2.60
N PRO A 18 0.37 -12.14 1.70
CA PRO A 18 0.41 -11.04 0.74
C PRO A 18 0.36 -9.66 1.40
N GLU A 19 1.24 -8.78 0.96
CA GLU A 19 1.26 -7.36 1.27
C GLU A 19 0.21 -6.57 0.50
N VAL A 20 -0.10 -5.37 1.00
CA VAL A 20 -0.72 -4.32 0.20
C VAL A 20 0.35 -3.33 -0.24
N ALA A 21 0.64 -3.29 -1.53
CA ALA A 21 1.48 -2.28 -2.13
C ALA A 21 0.65 -1.03 -2.48
N ILE A 22 1.17 0.14 -2.10
CA ILE A 22 0.54 1.45 -2.30
C ILE A 22 1.54 2.31 -3.06
N TYR A 23 1.23 2.63 -4.32
CA TYR A 23 2.06 3.50 -5.14
C TYR A 23 1.39 4.86 -5.24
N HIS A 24 2.11 5.91 -4.88
CA HIS A 24 1.65 7.28 -5.01
C HIS A 24 2.22 7.92 -6.27
N PHE A 25 1.39 8.64 -7.00
CA PHE A 25 1.80 9.29 -8.24
C PHE A 25 1.83 10.80 -8.07
N ASN A 26 2.93 11.41 -8.50
CA ASN A 26 3.02 12.87 -8.60
C ASN A 26 1.95 13.42 -9.58
N GLU A 27 1.67 14.72 -9.56
CA GLU A 27 0.60 15.32 -10.38
C GLU A 27 0.91 15.29 -11.90
N ASP A 28 2.16 15.09 -12.30
CA ASP A 28 2.60 15.06 -13.69
C ASP A 28 2.75 13.64 -14.26
N ALA A 29 2.57 12.61 -13.43
CA ALA A 29 2.73 11.21 -13.81
C ALA A 29 1.84 10.87 -15.01
N THR A 30 2.50 10.37 -16.07
CA THR A 30 1.84 9.96 -17.32
C THR A 30 1.78 8.44 -17.46
N GLU A 31 2.68 7.73 -16.80
CA GLU A 31 2.76 6.27 -16.83
C GLU A 31 2.67 5.68 -15.41
N MET A 32 2.28 4.39 -15.32
CA MET A 32 2.16 3.69 -14.03
C MET A 32 3.50 3.44 -13.33
N ILE A 33 4.62 3.71 -14.01
CA ILE A 33 5.98 3.62 -13.44
C ILE A 33 6.45 4.95 -12.84
N ASP A 34 5.76 6.06 -13.08
CA ASP A 34 6.14 7.41 -12.65
C ASP A 34 5.66 7.71 -11.21
N TYR A 35 5.64 6.70 -10.34
CA TYR A 35 5.28 6.90 -8.93
C TYR A 35 6.43 7.58 -8.18
N ASP A 36 6.11 8.47 -7.24
CA ASP A 36 7.10 9.23 -6.47
C ASP A 36 7.58 8.47 -5.22
N TYR A 37 6.67 7.76 -4.55
CA TYR A 37 7.00 6.84 -3.48
C TYR A 37 6.08 5.63 -3.46
N SER A 38 6.53 4.57 -2.79
CA SER A 38 5.75 3.38 -2.54
C SER A 38 5.80 2.94 -1.07
N LEU A 39 4.69 2.37 -0.61
CA LEU A 39 4.53 1.84 0.74
C LEU A 39 4.03 0.41 0.65
N PHE A 40 4.55 -0.46 1.50
CA PHE A 40 4.09 -1.84 1.62
C PHE A 40 3.56 -2.07 3.02
N ALA A 41 2.26 -2.36 3.11
CA ALA A 41 1.64 -2.77 4.34
C ALA A 41 1.70 -4.30 4.45
N SER A 42 2.25 -4.82 5.55
CA SER A 42 2.37 -6.25 5.82
C SER A 42 1.75 -6.64 7.18
N SER A 43 1.46 -7.93 7.33
CA SER A 43 0.86 -8.50 8.54
C SER A 43 1.93 -9.23 9.34
N SER A 44 2.29 -8.73 10.52
CA SER A 44 3.27 -9.40 11.40
C SER A 44 2.80 -10.78 11.90
N GLU A 45 1.49 -11.00 11.91
CA GLU A 45 0.84 -12.23 12.41
C GLU A 45 0.28 -13.12 11.29
N ALA A 46 0.48 -12.77 10.01
CA ALA A 46 -0.04 -13.55 8.87
C ALA A 46 -1.56 -13.79 8.91
N ASN A 47 -2.32 -12.86 9.51
CA ASN A 47 -3.75 -13.04 9.80
C ASN A 47 -4.66 -12.11 8.97
N GLY A 48 -4.09 -11.39 8.02
CA GLY A 48 -4.81 -10.43 7.17
C GLY A 48 -5.13 -9.09 7.86
N ARG A 49 -4.67 -8.87 9.10
CA ARG A 49 -4.57 -7.54 9.73
C ARG A 49 -3.20 -6.96 9.40
N TYR A 50 -3.18 -5.82 8.74
CA TYR A 50 -1.93 -5.15 8.40
C TYR A 50 -1.50 -4.24 9.56
N ASP A 51 -0.27 -4.39 10.04
CA ASP A 51 0.25 -3.64 11.20
C ASP A 51 1.70 -3.16 11.06
N LEU A 52 2.35 -3.51 9.94
CA LEU A 52 3.68 -3.05 9.58
C LEU A 52 3.62 -2.24 8.28
N ILE A 53 4.45 -1.19 8.19
CA ILE A 53 4.68 -0.42 6.97
C ILE A 53 6.18 -0.44 6.68
N SER A 54 6.56 -0.85 5.47
CA SER A 54 7.86 -0.52 4.89
C SER A 54 7.67 0.54 3.80
N GLU A 55 8.70 1.38 3.63
CA GLU A 55 8.69 2.49 2.70
C GLU A 55 9.83 2.27 1.72
N ASP A 56 9.54 2.41 0.42
CA ASP A 56 10.56 2.49 -0.61
C ASP A 56 10.36 3.83 -1.32
N VAL A 57 11.18 4.80 -0.91
CA VAL A 57 11.15 6.18 -1.39
C VAL A 57 12.16 6.28 -2.53
N LEU A 58 11.67 6.49 -3.76
CA LEU A 58 12.52 6.52 -4.95
C LEU A 58 13.21 7.88 -5.15
N ASP A 59 12.54 8.99 -4.82
CA ASP A 59 13.15 10.32 -4.80
C ASP A 59 12.46 11.19 -3.73
N GLY A 60 13.24 11.65 -2.74
CA GLY A 60 12.77 12.34 -1.54
C GLY A 60 12.08 13.68 -1.81
N ASP A 61 10.96 13.95 -1.13
CA ASP A 61 10.95 14.64 0.18
C ASP A 61 9.88 14.11 1.16
N GLY A 62 9.29 12.95 0.83
CA GLY A 62 8.14 12.37 1.52
C GLY A 62 8.42 11.87 2.93
N ASP A 63 8.40 12.79 3.90
CA ASP A 63 8.30 12.47 5.32
C ASP A 63 6.92 11.82 5.58
N VAL A 64 6.82 10.50 5.37
CA VAL A 64 5.67 9.72 5.84
C VAL A 64 5.77 9.67 7.37
N ASP A 65 5.02 10.55 8.02
CA ASP A 65 5.09 10.67 9.47
C ASP A 65 4.30 9.55 10.15
N LYS A 66 4.37 9.52 11.49
CA LYS A 66 3.69 8.48 12.27
C LYS A 66 2.16 8.50 12.12
N TYR A 67 1.56 9.65 11.85
CA TYR A 67 0.13 9.77 11.59
C TYR A 67 -0.24 9.23 10.21
N ASP A 68 0.59 9.49 9.21
CA ASP A 68 0.41 8.97 7.85
C ASP A 68 0.44 7.44 7.83
N LYS A 69 1.38 6.82 8.55
CA LYS A 69 1.47 5.35 8.66
C LYS A 69 0.17 4.70 9.14
N LYS A 70 -0.49 5.31 10.13
CA LYS A 70 -1.75 4.78 10.65
C LYS A 70 -2.86 4.85 9.59
N LEU A 71 -2.91 5.92 8.80
CA LEU A 71 -3.89 6.09 7.73
C LEU A 71 -3.65 5.08 6.60
N TYR A 72 -2.39 4.85 6.23
CA TYR A 72 -2.04 3.84 5.22
C TYR A 72 -2.38 2.42 5.67
N LEU A 73 -2.15 2.08 6.95
CA LEU A 73 -2.60 0.79 7.49
C LEU A 73 -4.13 0.64 7.45
N GLN A 74 -4.87 1.68 7.82
CA GLN A 74 -6.34 1.67 7.71
C GLN A 74 -6.83 1.53 6.26
N LEU A 75 -6.14 2.17 5.31
CA LEU A 75 -6.42 2.04 3.89
C LEU A 75 -6.14 0.60 3.40
N ALA A 76 -5.01 0.01 3.81
CA ALA A 76 -4.65 -1.37 3.48
C ALA A 76 -5.67 -2.37 4.02
N ASP A 77 -6.07 -2.24 5.29
CA ASP A 77 -7.11 -3.08 5.92
C ASP A 77 -8.47 -2.94 5.18
N ALA A 78 -8.85 -1.72 4.79
CA ALA A 78 -10.07 -1.48 4.02
C ALA A 78 -9.98 -2.07 2.60
N PHE A 79 -8.83 -1.95 1.95
CA PHE A 79 -8.58 -2.51 0.62
C PHE A 79 -8.61 -4.04 0.61
N ALA A 80 -7.98 -4.67 1.60
CA ALA A 80 -8.02 -6.12 1.77
C ALA A 80 -9.45 -6.65 1.98
N GLN A 81 -10.31 -5.88 2.67
CA GLN A 81 -11.73 -6.23 2.81
C GLN A 81 -12.50 -6.18 1.47
N PHE A 82 -12.11 -5.32 0.52
CA PHE A 82 -12.68 -5.35 -0.84
C PHE A 82 -12.36 -6.66 -1.58
N LYS A 83 -11.20 -7.29 -1.33
CA LYS A 83 -10.92 -8.66 -1.83
C LYS A 83 -11.87 -9.69 -1.20
N GLY A 84 -12.20 -9.54 0.08
CA GLY A 84 -13.24 -10.33 0.74
C GLY A 84 -14.62 -10.22 0.06
N PHE A 85 -14.89 -9.11 -0.64
CA PHE A 85 -16.09 -8.91 -1.46
C PHE A 85 -16.12 -9.78 -2.73
N GLN A 86 -14.97 -10.26 -3.21
CA GLN A 86 -14.86 -11.19 -4.35
C GLN A 86 -15.11 -12.65 -3.94
N SER A 87 -15.11 -12.99 -2.64
CA SER A 87 -15.23 -14.37 -2.13
C SER A 87 -16.62 -14.73 -1.58
N ARG A 88 -17.66 -13.96 -1.88
CA ARG A 88 -19.05 -14.35 -1.60
C ARG A 88 -19.92 -14.20 -2.83
N ARG A 89 -19.87 -15.21 -3.69
CA ARG A 89 -21.02 -15.69 -4.49
C ARG A 89 -20.77 -17.11 -4.97
#